data_AF-A0A6H9H599-F1
#
_entry.id   AF-A0A6H9H599-F1
#
_cell.length_a   1.000
_cell.length_b   1.000
_cell.length_c   1.000
_cell.angle_alpha   90.00
_cell.angle_beta   90.00
_cell.angle_gamma   90.00
#
_symmetry.space_group_name_H-M   'P 1'
#
loop_
_entity.id
_entity.type
_entity.pdbx_description
1 polymer ?
#
loop_
_entity_poly.entity_id
_entity_poly.type
_entity_poly.pdbx_seq_one_letter_code
_entity_poly.pdbx_strand_id
1 'polypeptide(L)'
;MLALALLPVAALAAMAVGERGEPGITAHRLWTFTHLILFVFWLGADLGVVLAVRAAAAAQLSAVQRARTLELARAIDLAPRLAASLMLTVGGILTEYVGIGHPWWQMAAIATLGPVWAGLILVAWLAPGSSVGERAAALEDALRRLLIVAVPLSVAWSWFTDRLAPAPYVAAKLLLFALLMALSLRIRAAWRT
;
A
#
# COMPACT_ATOMS: atom_id res chain seq x y z
N MET A 1 8.70 -7.84 -29.70
CA MET A 1 8.10 -7.12 -28.57
C MET A 1 6.71 -7.61 -28.15
N LEU A 2 6.13 -8.66 -28.76
CA LEU A 2 4.89 -9.29 -28.27
C LEU A 2 5.11 -10.47 -27.28
N ALA A 3 6.32 -11.03 -27.21
CA ALA A 3 6.60 -12.21 -26.38
C ALA A 3 6.70 -11.91 -24.86
N LEU A 4 6.95 -10.64 -24.47
CA LEU A 4 7.09 -10.26 -23.06
C LEU A 4 5.75 -10.02 -22.33
N ALA A 5 4.65 -9.90 -23.07
CA ALA A 5 3.31 -9.66 -22.50
C ALA A 5 2.54 -10.96 -22.18
N LEU A 6 3.01 -12.12 -22.66
CA LEU A 6 2.35 -13.42 -22.48
C LEU A 6 2.96 -14.26 -21.34
N LEU A 7 4.17 -13.91 -20.90
CA LEU A 7 4.86 -14.55 -19.76
C LEU A 7 4.09 -14.47 -18.42
N PRO A 8 3.36 -13.38 -18.09
CA PRO A 8 2.57 -13.36 -16.85
C PRO A 8 1.40 -14.33 -16.91
N VAL A 9 0.76 -14.48 -18.07
CA VAL A 9 -0.48 -15.26 -18.25
C VAL A 9 -0.19 -16.76 -18.22
N ALA A 10 0.91 -17.20 -18.84
CA ALA A 10 1.35 -18.59 -18.80
C ALA A 10 1.82 -19.01 -17.39
N ALA A 11 2.51 -18.13 -16.67
CA ALA A 11 2.90 -18.37 -15.28
C ALA A 11 1.67 -18.44 -14.34
N LEU A 12 0.66 -17.58 -14.55
CA LEU A 12 -0.62 -17.62 -13.84
C LEU A 12 -1.40 -18.92 -14.12
N ALA A 13 -1.38 -19.43 -15.36
CA ALA A 13 -2.04 -20.69 -15.72
C ALA A 13 -1.34 -21.92 -15.12
N ALA A 14 -0.01 -21.94 -15.06
CA ALA A 14 0.75 -23.03 -14.45
C ALA A 14 0.57 -23.10 -12.92
N MET A 15 0.34 -21.97 -12.25
CA MET A 15 0.07 -21.92 -10.81
C MET A 15 -1.30 -22.51 -10.42
N ALA A 16 -2.23 -22.64 -11.38
CA ALA A 16 -3.61 -23.08 -11.13
C ALA A 16 -3.76 -24.61 -10.98
N VAL A 17 -2.77 -25.41 -11.41
CA VAL A 17 -2.80 -26.88 -11.32
C VAL A 17 -1.71 -27.33 -10.35
N GLY A 18 -2.11 -27.74 -9.14
CA GLY A 18 -1.18 -28.32 -8.18
C GLY A 18 -0.73 -29.71 -8.64
N GLU A 19 0.57 -29.97 -8.63
CA GLU A 19 1.18 -31.24 -9.12
C GLU A 19 0.76 -32.52 -8.35
N ARG A 20 -0.09 -32.42 -7.31
CA ARG A 20 -0.41 -33.53 -6.38
C ARG A 20 -1.90 -33.74 -6.07
N GLY A 21 -2.82 -33.24 -6.89
CA GLY A 21 -4.27 -33.40 -6.65
C GLY A 21 -4.83 -32.55 -5.48
N GLU A 22 -3.98 -31.75 -4.83
CA GLU A 22 -4.38 -30.62 -3.99
C GLU A 22 -5.01 -29.53 -4.86
N PRO A 23 -6.00 -28.76 -4.36
CA PRO A 23 -6.45 -27.57 -5.06
C PRO A 23 -5.23 -26.68 -5.33
N GLY A 24 -4.96 -26.40 -6.61
CA GLY A 24 -3.88 -25.52 -7.04
C GLY A 24 -3.99 -24.12 -6.43
N ILE A 25 -3.06 -23.22 -6.74
CA ILE A 25 -3.12 -21.87 -6.20
C ILE A 25 -4.39 -21.19 -6.72
N THR A 26 -5.39 -21.06 -5.85
CA THR A 26 -6.61 -20.33 -6.17
C THR A 26 -6.32 -18.83 -6.16
N ALA A 27 -7.05 -18.07 -6.97
CA ALA A 27 -6.93 -16.62 -6.99
C ALA A 27 -7.11 -16.01 -5.58
N HIS A 28 -8.05 -16.56 -4.79
CA HIS A 28 -8.24 -16.15 -3.39
C HIS A 28 -6.98 -16.34 -2.53
N ARG A 29 -6.34 -17.52 -2.62
CA ARG A 29 -5.10 -17.81 -1.89
C ARG A 29 -3.95 -16.91 -2.32
N LEU A 30 -3.83 -16.66 -3.63
CA LEU A 30 -2.82 -15.76 -4.18
C LEU A 30 -2.99 -14.33 -3.63
N TRP A 31 -4.19 -13.75 -3.73
CA TRP A 31 -4.45 -12.41 -3.21
C TRP A 31 -4.29 -12.30 -1.70
N THR A 32 -4.67 -13.35 -0.96
CA THR A 32 -4.48 -13.40 0.49
C THR A 32 -2.98 -13.41 0.82
N PHE A 33 -2.19 -14.22 0.13
CA PHE A 33 -0.74 -14.25 0.28
C PHE A 33 -0.11 -12.90 -0.06
N THR A 34 -0.50 -12.28 -1.19
CA THR A 34 -0.06 -10.93 -1.55
C THR A 34 -0.39 -9.92 -0.45
N HIS A 35 -1.60 -9.94 0.10
CA HIS A 35 -2.00 -9.06 1.19
C HIS A 35 -1.14 -9.25 2.45
N LEU A 36 -0.78 -10.50 2.79
CA LEU A 36 0.09 -10.80 3.92
C LEU A 36 1.52 -10.28 3.68
N ILE A 37 2.06 -10.48 2.48
CA ILE A 37 3.38 -9.96 2.11
C ILE A 37 3.41 -8.43 2.16
N LEU A 38 2.37 -7.76 1.62
CA LEU A 38 2.23 -6.31 1.75
C LEU A 38 2.17 -5.89 3.22
N PHE A 39 1.48 -6.64 4.08
CA PHE A 39 1.39 -6.31 5.50
C PHE A 39 2.75 -6.43 6.21
N VAL A 40 3.53 -7.47 5.89
CA VAL A 40 4.89 -7.66 6.41
C VAL A 40 5.82 -6.53 5.97
N PHE A 41 5.80 -6.17 4.69
CA PHE A 41 6.64 -5.07 4.19
C PHE A 41 6.17 -3.70 4.65
N TRP A 42 4.88 -3.52 4.95
CA TRP A 42 4.39 -2.29 5.53
C TRP A 42 4.83 -2.16 7.00
N LEU A 43 4.43 -3.09 7.87
CA LEU A 43 4.69 -2.95 9.30
C LEU A 43 6.14 -3.25 9.69
N GLY A 44 6.76 -4.26 9.07
CA GLY A 44 8.13 -4.68 9.37
C GLY A 44 9.16 -3.64 8.92
N ALA A 45 8.99 -3.05 7.74
CA ALA A 45 9.92 -2.04 7.25
C ALA A 45 9.72 -0.69 7.98
N ASP A 46 8.50 -0.33 8.37
CA ASP A 46 8.24 0.85 9.23
C ASP A 46 9.02 0.76 10.55
N LEU A 47 9.08 -0.42 11.17
CA LEU A 47 9.90 -0.63 12.36
C LEU A 47 11.40 -0.40 12.07
N GLY A 48 11.87 -0.86 10.91
CA GLY A 48 13.24 -0.63 10.44
C GLY A 48 13.57 0.86 10.32
N VAL A 49 12.66 1.67 9.75
CA VAL A 49 12.82 3.13 9.64
C VAL A 49 12.90 3.76 11.04
N VAL A 50 12.01 3.39 11.96
CA VAL A 50 12.02 3.93 13.33
C VAL A 50 13.33 3.63 14.04
N LEU A 51 13.85 2.40 13.92
CA LEU A 51 15.13 2.01 14.52
C LEU A 51 16.29 2.80 13.90
N ALA A 52 16.31 2.96 12.58
CA ALA A 52 17.36 3.71 11.88
C ALA A 52 17.34 5.21 12.25
N VAL A 53 16.17 5.85 12.27
CA VAL A 53 16.02 7.26 12.66
C VAL A 53 16.42 7.47 14.13
N ARG A 54 16.03 6.57 15.04
CA ARG A 54 16.45 6.63 16.45
C ARG A 54 17.96 6.47 16.60
N ALA A 55 18.58 5.57 15.85
CA ALA A 55 20.03 5.43 15.84
C ALA A 55 20.71 6.71 15.32
N ALA A 56 20.19 7.32 14.25
CA ALA A 56 20.70 8.58 13.70
C ALA A 56 20.61 9.76 14.68
N ALA A 57 19.61 9.76 15.57
CA ALA A 57 19.43 10.79 16.60
C ALA A 57 20.35 10.60 17.82
N ALA A 58 21.04 9.46 17.95
CA ALA A 58 21.92 9.19 19.08
C ALA A 58 23.15 10.12 19.06
N ALA A 59 23.51 10.67 20.22
CA ALA A 59 24.62 11.62 20.37
C ALA A 59 25.98 11.03 19.93
N GLN A 60 26.10 9.70 19.95
CA GLN A 60 27.32 8.92 19.73
C GLN A 60 27.80 8.91 18.27
N LEU A 61 26.91 9.20 17.31
CA LEU A 61 27.25 9.18 15.89
C LEU A 61 27.84 10.53 15.46
N SER A 62 28.95 10.47 14.70
CA SER A 62 29.49 11.61 13.97
C SER A 62 28.51 12.09 12.90
N ALA A 63 28.65 13.34 12.44
CA ALA A 63 27.77 13.91 11.41
C ALA A 63 27.71 13.06 10.12
N VAL A 64 28.84 12.49 9.70
CA VAL A 64 28.91 11.61 8.51
C VAL A 64 28.15 10.31 8.73
N GLN A 65 28.30 9.69 9.91
CA GLN A 65 27.55 8.48 10.24
C GLN A 65 26.05 8.74 10.29
N ARG A 66 25.62 9.87 10.88
CA ARG A 66 24.22 10.28 10.90
C ARG A 66 23.65 10.43 9.49
N ALA A 67 24.36 11.11 8.60
CA ALA A 67 23.92 11.29 7.21
C ALA A 67 23.73 9.95 6.50
N ARG A 68 24.67 9.00 6.66
CA ARG A 68 24.55 7.65 6.09
C ARG A 68 23.42 6.84 6.68
N THR A 69 23.20 6.92 7.99
CA THR A 69 22.07 6.24 8.64
C THR A 69 20.73 6.80 8.16
N LEU A 70 20.62 8.12 7.95
CA LEU A 70 19.41 8.74 7.40
C LEU A 70 19.18 8.38 5.93
N GLU A 71 20.24 8.26 5.13
CA GLU A 71 20.16 7.77 3.76
C GLU A 71 19.62 6.32 3.70
N LEU A 72 20.12 5.45 4.59
CA LEU A 72 19.60 4.09 4.74
C LEU A 72 18.14 4.09 5.21
N ALA A 73 17.79 4.92 6.19
CA ALA A 73 16.41 5.06 6.66
C ALA A 73 15.47 5.45 5.50
N ARG A 74 15.88 6.41 4.66
CA ARG A 74 15.14 6.80 3.44
C ARG A 74 15.00 5.66 2.44
N ALA A 75 16.03 4.81 2.28
CA ALA A 75 15.95 3.66 1.39
C ALA A 75 14.98 2.59 1.92
N ILE A 76 15.02 2.31 3.23
CA ILE A 76 14.08 1.38 3.89
C ILE A 76 12.65 1.90 3.80
N ASP A 77 12.43 3.21 3.96
CA ASP A 77 11.11 3.88 3.91
C ASP A 77 10.40 3.74 2.55
N LEU A 78 11.09 3.35 1.48
CA LEU A 78 10.43 3.06 0.21
C LEU A 78 9.52 1.83 0.30
N ALA A 79 9.97 0.75 0.93
CA ALA A 79 9.22 -0.50 1.01
C ALA A 79 7.84 -0.36 1.69
N PRO A 80 7.71 0.25 2.87
CA PRO A 80 6.41 0.37 3.52
C PRO A 80 5.49 1.36 2.80
N ARG A 81 6.04 2.41 2.16
CA ARG A 81 5.24 3.34 1.34
C ARG A 81 4.60 2.63 0.14
N LEU A 82 5.38 1.80 -0.57
CA LEU A 82 4.86 1.00 -1.67
C LEU A 82 3.85 -0.04 -1.18
N ALA A 83 4.15 -0.74 -0.09
CA ALA A 83 3.26 -1.74 0.47
C ALA A 83 1.90 -1.15 0.89
N ALA A 84 1.92 -0.01 1.58
CA ALA A 84 0.71 0.73 1.96
C ALA A 84 -0.10 1.17 0.73
N SER A 85 0.56 1.62 -0.33
CA SER A 85 -0.12 2.08 -1.55
C SER A 85 -0.92 0.97 -2.25
N LEU A 86 -0.41 -0.26 -2.22
CA LEU A 86 -1.06 -1.42 -2.84
C LEU A 86 -2.10 -2.10 -1.93
N MET A 87 -2.07 -1.80 -0.63
CA MET A 87 -2.90 -2.47 0.37
C MET A 87 -4.41 -2.30 0.09
N LEU A 88 -4.86 -1.10 -0.28
CA LEU A 88 -6.28 -0.87 -0.60
C LEU A 88 -6.72 -1.60 -1.87
N THR A 89 -5.86 -1.71 -2.88
CA THR A 89 -6.16 -2.47 -4.10
C THR A 89 -6.32 -3.96 -3.80
N VAL A 90 -5.34 -4.55 -3.11
CA VAL A 90 -5.39 -5.99 -2.79
C VAL A 90 -6.52 -6.30 -1.81
N GLY A 91 -6.71 -5.45 -0.79
CA GLY A 91 -7.82 -5.55 0.15
C GLY A 91 -9.18 -5.45 -0.55
N GLY A 92 -9.36 -4.49 -1.46
CA GLY A 92 -10.59 -4.33 -2.23
C GLY A 92 -10.87 -5.53 -3.15
N ILE A 93 -9.87 -6.11 -3.79
CA ILE A 93 -10.05 -7.36 -4.55
C ILE A 93 -10.46 -8.50 -3.61
N LEU A 94 -9.85 -8.61 -2.43
CA LEU A 94 -10.21 -9.63 -1.44
C LEU A 94 -11.64 -9.51 -0.92
N THR A 95 -12.22 -8.31 -0.94
CA THR A 95 -13.60 -8.11 -0.47
C THR A 95 -14.66 -8.87 -1.30
N GLU A 96 -14.39 -9.12 -2.59
CA GLU A 96 -15.24 -9.98 -3.45
C GLU A 96 -15.38 -11.41 -2.90
N TYR A 97 -14.29 -11.94 -2.34
CA TYR A 97 -14.25 -13.31 -1.84
C TYR A 97 -14.94 -13.49 -0.48
N VAL A 98 -15.33 -12.39 0.17
CA VAL A 98 -16.02 -12.40 1.47
C VAL A 98 -17.44 -11.84 1.36
N GLY A 99 -17.99 -11.78 0.14
CA GLY A 99 -19.39 -11.44 -0.11
C GLY A 99 -19.66 -9.94 -0.31
N ILE A 100 -18.63 -9.11 -0.48
CA ILE A 100 -18.77 -7.68 -0.77
C ILE A 100 -18.41 -7.45 -2.24
N GLY A 101 -19.44 -7.49 -3.10
CA GLY A 101 -19.27 -7.38 -4.55
C GLY A 101 -19.33 -5.95 -5.09
N HIS A 102 -18.48 -5.62 -6.05
CA HIS A 102 -18.32 -4.27 -6.62
C HIS A 102 -18.83 -4.22 -8.07
N PRO A 103 -19.51 -3.12 -8.47
CA PRO A 103 -19.70 -2.82 -9.88
C PRO A 103 -18.36 -2.73 -10.61
N TRP A 104 -18.35 -3.05 -11.91
CA TRP A 104 -17.13 -3.10 -12.72
C TRP A 104 -16.31 -1.80 -12.68
N TRP A 105 -16.96 -0.64 -12.64
CA TRP A 105 -16.29 0.67 -12.58
C TRP A 105 -15.59 0.90 -11.24
N GLN A 106 -16.19 0.41 -10.15
CA GLN A 106 -15.62 0.52 -8.82
C GLN A 106 -14.45 -0.45 -8.68
N MET A 107 -14.57 -1.66 -9.24
CA MET A 107 -13.46 -2.61 -9.30
C MET A 107 -12.30 -2.07 -10.14
N ALA A 108 -12.58 -1.41 -11.27
CA ALA A 108 -11.54 -0.75 -12.07
C ALA A 108 -10.83 0.36 -11.28
N ALA A 109 -11.57 1.16 -10.50
CA ALA A 109 -10.99 2.16 -9.62
C ALA A 109 -10.11 1.51 -8.52
N ILE A 110 -10.59 0.44 -7.86
CA ILE A 110 -9.83 -0.32 -6.86
C ILE A 110 -8.55 -0.89 -7.46
N ALA A 111 -8.64 -1.52 -8.63
CA ALA A 111 -7.51 -2.15 -9.31
C ALA A 111 -6.43 -1.15 -9.75
N THR A 112 -6.83 0.07 -10.10
CA THR A 112 -5.91 1.11 -10.59
C THR A 112 -5.35 2.02 -9.50
N LEU A 113 -6.06 2.18 -8.38
CA LEU A 113 -5.66 3.05 -7.27
C LEU A 113 -4.24 2.78 -6.78
N GLY A 114 -3.94 1.53 -6.42
CA GLY A 114 -2.65 1.14 -5.87
C GLY A 114 -1.49 1.30 -6.85
N PRO A 115 -1.58 0.78 -8.10
CA PRO A 115 -0.55 0.99 -9.12
C PRO A 115 -0.27 2.46 -9.41
N VAL A 116 -1.31 3.31 -9.52
CA VAL A 116 -1.15 4.75 -9.73
C VAL A 116 -0.42 5.38 -8.55
N TRP A 117 -0.83 5.05 -7.32
CA TRP A 117 -0.21 5.57 -6.12
C TRP A 117 1.25 5.13 -5.96
N ALA A 118 1.54 3.85 -6.18
CA ALA A 118 2.90 3.31 -6.21
C ALA A 118 3.75 4.03 -7.27
N GLY A 119 3.19 4.29 -8.46
CA GLY A 119 3.86 5.07 -9.51
C GLY A 119 4.24 6.48 -9.06
N LEU A 120 3.33 7.20 -8.39
CA LEU A 120 3.63 8.52 -7.82
C LEU A 120 4.77 8.46 -6.79
N ILE A 121 4.76 7.43 -5.92
CA ILE A 121 5.82 7.20 -4.93
C ILE A 121 7.17 6.98 -5.62
N LEU A 122 7.22 6.12 -6.64
CA LEU A 122 8.44 5.79 -7.37
C LEU A 122 8.99 7.00 -8.12
N VAL A 123 8.15 7.77 -8.81
CA VAL A 123 8.57 8.98 -9.52
C VAL A 123 9.14 10.02 -8.54
N ALA A 124 8.47 10.25 -7.41
CA ALA A 124 8.96 11.16 -6.38
C ALA A 124 10.28 10.68 -5.75
N TRP A 125 10.48 9.37 -5.62
CA TRP A 125 11.70 8.79 -5.05
C TRP A 125 12.89 8.82 -6.02
N LEU A 126 12.66 8.52 -7.30
CA LEU A 126 13.67 8.45 -8.36
C LEU A 126 14.16 9.81 -8.85
N ALA A 127 13.32 10.85 -8.78
CA ALA A 127 13.63 12.17 -9.33
C ALA A 127 13.60 13.29 -8.28
N PRO A 128 14.36 13.18 -7.17
CA PRO A 128 14.37 14.18 -6.11
C PRO A 128 14.89 15.53 -6.62
N GLY A 129 14.23 16.64 -6.25
CA GLY A 129 14.61 18.00 -6.66
C GLY A 129 14.26 18.36 -8.11
N SER A 130 13.60 17.45 -8.85
CA SER A 130 13.03 17.76 -10.16
C SER A 130 11.59 18.24 -10.03
N SER A 131 11.12 19.08 -10.96
CA SER A 131 9.73 19.52 -11.01
C SER A 131 8.74 18.36 -11.16
N VAL A 132 9.13 17.29 -11.85
CA VAL A 132 8.33 16.07 -12.01
C VAL A 132 8.21 15.32 -10.68
N GLY A 133 9.32 15.13 -9.96
CA GLY A 133 9.33 14.47 -8.65
C GLY A 133 8.55 15.25 -7.60
N GLU A 134 8.68 16.57 -7.57
CA GLU A 134 7.91 17.46 -6.69
C GLU A 134 6.40 17.39 -6.99
N ARG A 135 6.02 17.42 -8.28
CA ARG A 135 4.63 17.27 -8.69
C ARG A 135 4.06 15.90 -8.32
N ALA A 136 4.84 14.83 -8.50
CA ALA A 136 4.43 13.49 -8.09
C ALA A 136 4.22 13.38 -6.57
N ALA A 137 5.12 13.99 -5.77
CA ALA A 137 4.97 14.06 -4.32
C ALA A 137 3.73 14.85 -3.89
N ALA A 138 3.45 15.98 -4.55
CA ALA A 138 2.26 16.79 -4.27
C ALA A 138 0.95 16.04 -4.61
N LEU A 139 0.93 15.31 -5.73
CA LEU A 139 -0.20 14.46 -6.12
C LEU A 139 -0.39 13.28 -5.15
N GLU A 140 0.70 12.65 -4.71
CA GLU A 140 0.67 11.59 -3.72
C GLU A 140 0.07 12.06 -2.39
N ASP A 141 0.50 13.23 -1.93
CA ASP A 141 0.00 13.86 -0.71
C ASP A 141 -1.48 14.29 -0.83
N ALA A 142 -1.90 14.77 -2.01
CA ALA A 142 -3.30 15.06 -2.31
C ALA A 142 -4.17 13.79 -2.32
N LEU A 143 -3.70 12.72 -2.97
CA LEU A 143 -4.38 11.41 -2.96
C LEU A 143 -4.52 10.89 -1.53
N ARG A 144 -3.49 11.05 -0.71
CA ARG A 144 -3.50 10.64 0.70
C ARG A 144 -4.58 11.41 1.49
N ARG A 145 -4.67 12.73 1.33
CA ARG A 145 -5.77 13.52 1.91
C ARG A 145 -7.15 13.08 1.42
N LEU A 146 -7.29 12.83 0.13
CA LEU A 146 -8.54 12.36 -0.46
C LEU A 146 -9.01 11.06 0.21
N LEU A 147 -8.12 10.07 0.32
CA LEU A 147 -8.43 8.76 0.90
C LEU A 147 -8.75 8.82 2.40
N ILE A 148 -8.13 9.74 3.16
CA ILE A 148 -8.48 9.96 4.59
C ILE A 148 -9.95 10.34 4.76
N VAL A 149 -10.54 11.04 3.77
CA VAL A 149 -11.95 11.44 3.80
C VAL A 149 -12.82 10.40 3.09
N ALA A 150 -12.42 9.94 1.91
CA ALA A 150 -13.21 9.06 1.08
C ALA A 150 -13.43 7.67 1.71
N VAL A 151 -12.41 7.11 2.39
CA VAL A 151 -12.52 5.79 3.00
C VAL A 151 -13.56 5.76 4.14
N PRO A 152 -13.51 6.66 5.14
CA PRO A 152 -14.56 6.71 6.16
C PRO A 152 -15.96 6.97 5.60
N LEU A 153 -16.10 7.84 4.59
CA LEU A 153 -17.39 8.07 3.94
C LEU A 153 -17.91 6.79 3.24
N SER A 154 -17.04 6.08 2.54
CA SER A 154 -17.37 4.79 1.91
C SER A 154 -17.77 3.74 2.93
N VAL A 155 -17.09 3.68 4.08
CA VAL A 155 -17.43 2.76 5.18
C VAL A 155 -18.79 3.12 5.76
N ALA A 156 -19.04 4.40 6.05
CA ALA A 156 -20.32 4.87 6.59
C ALA A 156 -21.47 4.50 5.64
N TRP A 157 -21.33 4.83 4.35
CA TRP A 157 -22.33 4.45 3.34
C TRP A 157 -22.58 2.94 3.28
N SER A 158 -21.51 2.13 3.27
CA SER A 158 -21.61 0.68 3.18
C SER A 158 -22.18 0.04 4.46
N TRP A 159 -22.01 0.69 5.60
CA TRP A 159 -22.59 0.28 6.88
C TRP A 159 -24.10 0.52 6.89
N PHE A 160 -24.56 1.70 6.48
CA PHE A 160 -25.99 2.05 6.47
C PHE A 160 -26.80 1.36 5.36
N THR A 161 -26.13 0.70 4.41
CA THR A 161 -26.76 -0.07 3.32
C THR A 161 -26.67 -1.57 3.53
N ASP A 162 -26.26 -2.03 4.72
CA ASP A 162 -26.03 -3.44 5.08
C ASP A 162 -25.05 -4.20 4.17
N ARG A 163 -24.34 -3.50 3.30
CA ARG A 163 -23.36 -4.06 2.36
C ARG A 163 -22.20 -4.75 3.09
N LEU A 164 -21.91 -4.33 4.32
CA LEU A 164 -20.84 -4.90 5.15
C LEU A 164 -21.31 -6.05 6.06
N ALA A 165 -22.59 -6.41 6.06
CA ALA A 165 -23.11 -7.49 6.90
C ALA A 165 -22.37 -8.84 6.74
N PRO A 166 -21.93 -9.25 5.52
CA PRO A 166 -21.16 -10.49 5.35
C PRO A 166 -19.77 -10.46 6.01
N ALA A 167 -19.17 -9.28 6.17
CA ALA A 167 -17.81 -9.12 6.65
C ALA A 167 -17.60 -7.76 7.36
N PRO A 168 -18.22 -7.55 8.55
CA PRO A 168 -18.20 -6.25 9.24
C PRO A 168 -16.78 -5.84 9.68
N TYR A 169 -15.87 -6.80 9.87
CA TYR A 169 -14.46 -6.53 10.19
C TYR A 169 -13.74 -5.74 9.08
N VAL A 170 -14.25 -5.72 7.85
CA VAL A 170 -13.70 -4.91 6.74
C VAL A 170 -13.82 -3.42 7.05
N ALA A 171 -14.92 -2.98 7.69
CA ALA A 171 -15.05 -1.59 8.16
C ALA A 171 -13.91 -1.21 9.10
N ALA A 172 -13.65 -2.05 10.11
CA ALA A 172 -12.61 -1.79 11.10
C ALA A 172 -11.23 -1.68 10.45
N LYS A 173 -10.91 -2.58 9.50
CA LYS A 173 -9.65 -2.53 8.75
C LYS A 173 -9.50 -1.25 7.91
N LEU A 174 -10.57 -0.83 7.22
CA LEU A 174 -10.56 0.38 6.39
C LEU A 174 -10.45 1.66 7.24
N LEU A 175 -11.18 1.73 8.36
CA LEU A 175 -11.09 2.85 9.29
C LEU A 175 -9.71 2.93 9.95
N LEU A 176 -9.13 1.79 10.32
CA LEU A 176 -7.76 1.73 10.83
C LEU A 176 -6.76 2.21 9.77
N PHE A 177 -6.91 1.79 8.51
CA PHE A 177 -6.08 2.27 7.40
C PHE A 177 -6.15 3.80 7.27
N ALA A 178 -7.36 4.36 7.24
CA ALA A 178 -7.57 5.81 7.15
C ALA A 178 -6.98 6.56 8.35
N LEU A 179 -7.13 6.02 9.56
CA LEU A 179 -6.55 6.57 10.79
C LEU A 179 -5.02 6.60 10.73
N LEU A 180 -4.37 5.47 10.40
CA LEU A 180 -2.90 5.40 10.27
C LEU A 180 -2.39 6.42 9.25
N MET A 181 -3.14 6.62 8.17
CA MET A 181 -2.78 7.58 7.15
C MET A 181 -2.92 9.03 7.61
N ALA A 182 -3.96 9.35 8.36
CA ALA A 182 -4.14 10.66 8.98
C ALA A 182 -3.04 10.96 10.02
N LEU A 183 -2.69 9.97 10.84
CA LEU A 183 -1.58 10.09 11.80
C LEU A 183 -0.25 10.34 11.08
N SER A 184 0.02 9.62 9.99
CA SER A 184 1.21 9.80 9.15
C SER A 184 1.32 11.23 8.59
N LEU A 185 0.21 11.85 8.17
CA LEU A 185 0.21 13.26 7.73
C LEU A 185 0.48 14.23 8.87
N ARG A 186 -0.11 14.02 10.06
CA ARG A 186 0.13 14.90 11.21
C ARG A 186 1.57 14.88 11.67
N ILE A 187 2.20 13.70 11.67
CA ILE A 187 3.62 13.58 11.97
C ILE A 187 4.41 14.44 10.98
N ARG A 188 4.22 14.27 9.66
CA ARG A 188 4.90 15.09 8.64
C ARG A 188 4.70 16.59 8.82
N ALA A 189 3.53 17.04 9.24
CA ALA A 189 3.27 18.46 9.50
C ALA A 189 4.05 18.97 10.71
N ALA A 190 4.15 18.19 11.78
CA ALA A 190 4.88 18.55 13.01
C ALA A 190 6.40 18.69 12.79
N TRP A 191 6.99 17.99 11.82
CA TRP A 191 8.42 18.12 11.49
C TRP A 191 8.74 19.29 10.54
N ARG A 192 7.72 20.01 10.03
CA ARG A 192 7.90 21.18 9.15
C ARG A 192 7.83 22.51 9.89
N THR A 193 7.36 22.51 11.14
CA THR A 193 7.29 23.66 12.05
C THR A 193 8.49 23.67 12.98
#